data_AF-A0A8B8AX45-F1
#
_entry.id   AF-A0A8B8AX45-F1
#
_cell.length_a   1.000
_cell.length_b   1.000
_cell.length_c   1.000
_cell.angle_alpha   90.00
_cell.angle_beta   90.00
_cell.angle_gamma   90.00
#
_symmetry.space_group_name_H-M   'P 1'
#
loop_
_entity.id
_entity.type
_entity.pdbx_description
1 polymer ?
#
loop_
_entity_poly.entity_id
_entity_poly.type
_entity_poly.pdbx_seq_one_letter_code
_entity_poly.pdbx_strand_id
1 'polypeptide(L)'
;MISSLRFAITLVALAIELIHVACVGTKCFEPDPEKAKFNYNPQSCLSPPHWNKISPDWGNCSTFWKFRQSPINIQTLHTVYLPIQKLGFHNLCSRVKGKATNNGHHPEFETTNKKIKLFNIPGQGHDHFVFKEIHVHTGALETAGSEHSIDNNFTPIEVHAVFFNEQFKDSKKAKATPGGVTVIAVQVQIAKEELEIGDSVSLELRDQESLNQACPCAPLDIACRKERCFCKGPNDLLCRPPQNQACSDKFGEGLVCRASGIGRCTGDEQCSGLKKCRRNDFMQGTQAANNYCSLPKICRVRYARELSHLMEKYYEKTRHYTPKTAPEAKKFTRILENITPKDILPYSWNYYTYTGSLTAPPCYESVRWIVMRCPIKISRKAYQMLQLMEDISRTPLMAHGTRRPIQRGKSGLHRVEVSRNFLWNEAQDETAFCDVNQ
;
A
#
# COMPACT_ATOMS: atom_id res chain seq x y z
N MET A 1 55.38 50.62 5.18
CA MET A 1 55.03 49.37 5.90
C MET A 1 53.52 49.13 6.04
N ILE A 2 52.65 50.15 6.16
CA ILE A 2 51.19 49.95 6.39
C ILE A 2 50.42 49.51 5.12
N SER A 3 50.87 49.90 3.92
CA SER A 3 50.26 49.52 2.63
C SER A 3 50.38 48.02 2.32
N SER A 4 51.54 47.44 2.57
CA SER A 4 51.85 46.02 2.31
C SER A 4 51.04 45.06 3.19
N LEU A 5 50.69 45.48 4.41
CA LEU A 5 49.91 44.67 5.35
C LEU A 5 48.42 44.61 4.97
N ARG A 6 47.86 45.71 4.43
CA ARG A 6 46.47 45.74 3.93
C ARG A 6 46.30 44.86 2.69
N PHE A 7 47.27 44.85 1.78
CA PHE A 7 47.23 44.00 0.59
C PHE A 7 47.30 42.51 0.92
N ALA A 8 48.13 42.13 1.90
CA ALA A 8 48.25 40.75 2.38
C ALA A 8 46.96 40.27 3.08
N ILE A 9 46.32 41.11 3.90
CA ILE A 9 45.05 40.76 4.59
C ILE A 9 43.91 40.61 3.57
N THR A 10 43.88 41.43 2.52
CA THR A 10 42.83 41.36 1.48
C THR A 10 42.98 40.10 0.62
N LEU A 11 44.22 39.70 0.29
CA LEU A 11 44.49 38.44 -0.42
C LEU A 11 44.18 37.19 0.41
N VAL A 12 44.43 37.24 1.73
CA VAL A 12 44.07 36.16 2.66
C VAL A 12 42.55 36.08 2.84
N ALA A 13 41.84 37.21 2.92
CA ALA A 13 40.38 37.23 2.95
C ALA A 13 39.74 36.70 1.65
N LEU A 14 40.30 37.06 0.48
CA LEU A 14 39.90 36.50 -0.82
C LEU A 14 40.22 35.00 -0.93
N ALA A 15 41.34 34.55 -0.36
CA ALA A 15 41.67 33.13 -0.28
C ALA A 15 40.74 32.37 0.68
N ILE A 16 40.33 32.98 1.80
CA ILE A 16 39.38 32.39 2.76
C ILE A 16 37.95 32.36 2.20
N GLU A 17 37.54 33.36 1.42
CA GLU A 17 36.29 33.37 0.64
C GLU A 17 36.32 32.32 -0.48
N LEU A 18 37.45 32.16 -1.19
CA LEU A 18 37.63 31.10 -2.19
C LEU A 18 37.71 29.69 -1.58
N ILE A 19 38.14 29.56 -0.32
CA ILE A 19 38.19 28.28 0.40
C ILE A 19 36.82 27.92 1.03
N HIS A 20 35.96 28.89 1.36
CA HIS A 20 34.59 28.62 1.83
C HIS A 20 33.58 28.34 0.71
N VAL A 21 33.94 28.59 -0.55
CA VAL A 21 33.15 28.21 -1.74
C VAL A 21 33.74 26.97 -2.44
N ALA A 22 34.50 26.15 -1.72
CA ALA A 22 34.49 24.72 -1.99
C ALA A 22 33.16 24.15 -1.45
N CYS A 23 32.05 24.51 -2.11
CA CYS A 23 30.88 23.64 -2.06
C CYS A 23 31.39 22.24 -2.40
N VAL A 24 31.32 21.32 -1.45
CA VAL A 24 31.31 19.89 -1.71
C VAL A 24 30.02 19.64 -2.48
N GLY A 25 29.99 20.08 -3.74
CA GLY A 25 28.96 19.76 -4.69
C GLY A 25 29.13 18.27 -4.95
N THR A 26 28.34 17.46 -4.27
CA THR A 26 28.13 16.08 -4.67
C THR A 26 27.75 16.16 -6.16
N LYS A 27 28.63 15.70 -7.06
CA LYS A 27 28.30 15.68 -8.49
C LYS A 27 27.10 14.76 -8.63
N CYS A 28 25.94 15.37 -8.87
CA CYS A 28 24.68 14.65 -9.00
C CYS A 28 24.59 13.89 -10.32
N PHE A 29 25.42 14.29 -11.29
CA PHE A 29 25.56 13.61 -12.57
C PHE A 29 26.62 12.50 -12.45
N GLU A 30 26.22 11.30 -12.83
CA GLU A 30 27.07 10.11 -12.93
C GLU A 30 26.86 9.46 -14.31
N PRO A 31 27.86 9.54 -15.21
CA PRO A 31 27.74 9.01 -16.56
C PRO A 31 27.64 7.47 -16.60
N ASP A 32 28.15 6.77 -15.59
CA ASP A 32 28.07 5.31 -15.48
C ASP A 32 26.78 4.89 -14.74
N PRO A 33 25.75 4.35 -15.42
CA PRO A 33 24.47 4.03 -14.80
C PRO A 33 24.56 3.02 -13.65
N GLU A 34 25.61 2.18 -13.63
CA GLU A 34 25.81 1.18 -12.57
C GLU A 34 26.42 1.80 -11.30
N LYS A 35 27.03 2.99 -11.41
CA LYS A 35 27.54 3.78 -10.28
C LYS A 35 26.58 4.87 -9.83
N ALA A 36 25.64 5.24 -10.69
CA ALA A 36 24.65 6.27 -10.41
C ALA A 36 23.83 5.93 -9.15
N LYS A 37 23.62 6.94 -8.31
CA LYS A 37 22.87 6.83 -7.06
C LYS A 37 21.65 7.73 -7.13
N PHE A 38 20.59 7.33 -6.44
CA PHE A 38 19.42 8.16 -6.21
C PHE A 38 18.97 8.08 -4.76
N ASN A 39 18.14 9.01 -4.31
CA ASN A 39 17.52 8.94 -2.99
C ASN A 39 16.11 9.56 -3.03
N TYR A 40 15.49 9.64 -1.85
CA TYR A 40 14.15 10.22 -1.67
C TYR A 40 14.16 11.53 -0.85
N ASN A 41 15.33 12.05 -0.49
CA ASN A 41 15.45 13.32 0.23
C ASN A 41 15.02 14.48 -0.70
N PRO A 42 13.93 15.22 -0.39
CA PRO A 42 13.42 16.29 -1.26
C PRO A 42 14.40 17.43 -1.54
N GLN A 43 15.38 17.65 -0.64
CA GLN A 43 16.39 18.69 -0.78
C GLN A 43 17.60 18.25 -1.60
N SER A 44 17.69 16.95 -1.93
CA SER A 44 18.80 16.40 -2.69
C SER A 44 18.60 16.56 -4.20
N CYS A 45 19.67 16.86 -4.92
CA CYS A 45 19.70 16.74 -6.38
C CYS A 45 19.59 15.30 -6.90
N LEU A 46 19.64 14.30 -6.01
CA LEU A 46 19.44 12.88 -6.31
C LEU A 46 17.98 12.43 -6.11
N SER A 47 17.08 13.38 -5.83
CA SER A 47 15.67 13.13 -5.53
C SER A 47 14.82 12.86 -6.77
N PRO A 48 13.59 12.31 -6.62
CA PRO A 48 12.74 11.89 -7.74
C PRO A 48 12.53 12.92 -8.86
N PRO A 49 12.34 14.22 -8.59
CA PRO A 49 12.22 15.24 -9.64
C PRO A 49 13.45 15.40 -10.53
N HIS A 50 14.60 14.86 -10.12
CA HIS A 50 15.89 15.03 -10.79
C HIS A 50 16.45 13.73 -11.37
N TRP A 51 15.82 12.58 -11.15
CA TRP A 51 16.33 11.28 -11.61
C TRP A 51 16.69 11.23 -13.10
N ASN A 52 15.92 11.92 -13.94
CA ASN A 52 16.18 11.95 -15.39
C ASN A 52 17.45 12.73 -15.79
N LYS A 53 18.09 13.44 -14.85
CA LYS A 53 19.31 14.22 -15.05
C LYS A 53 20.55 13.58 -14.41
N ILE A 54 20.38 12.53 -13.62
CA ILE A 54 21.48 11.90 -12.88
C ILE A 54 22.37 11.09 -13.81
N SER A 55 21.78 10.28 -14.70
CA SER A 55 22.51 9.42 -15.62
C SER A 55 21.84 9.40 -16.99
N PRO A 56 22.59 9.28 -18.10
CA PRO A 56 22.02 9.27 -19.46
C PRO A 56 20.89 8.23 -19.64
N ASP A 57 21.06 7.04 -19.09
CA ASP A 57 20.10 5.92 -19.21
C ASP A 57 18.80 6.15 -18.42
N TRP A 58 18.79 7.11 -17.49
CA TRP A 58 17.64 7.41 -16.64
C TRP A 58 16.72 8.45 -17.25
N GLY A 59 16.95 8.86 -18.51
CA GLY A 59 16.09 9.78 -19.25
C GLY A 59 14.61 9.35 -19.30
N ASN A 60 14.31 8.05 -19.15
CA ASN A 60 12.94 7.55 -19.06
C ASN A 60 12.19 8.02 -17.80
N CYS A 61 12.88 8.49 -16.76
CA CYS A 61 12.24 9.05 -15.58
C CYS A 61 11.58 10.42 -15.84
N SER A 62 11.77 11.02 -17.02
CA SER A 62 11.14 12.29 -17.41
C SER A 62 9.68 12.11 -17.81
N THR A 63 8.78 12.96 -17.31
CA THR A 63 7.35 12.98 -17.67
C THR A 63 7.05 13.78 -18.95
N PHE A 64 8.03 14.47 -19.54
CA PHE A 64 7.78 15.32 -20.71
C PHE A 64 7.52 14.49 -21.97
N TRP A 65 8.38 13.50 -22.24
CA TRP A 65 8.30 12.60 -23.41
C TRP A 65 7.77 11.20 -23.08
N LYS A 66 7.66 10.83 -21.79
CA LYS A 66 7.16 9.53 -21.35
C LYS A 66 5.75 9.66 -20.82
N PHE A 67 4.86 8.81 -21.30
CA PHE A 67 3.42 8.96 -21.12
C PHE A 67 2.85 8.00 -20.09
N ARG A 68 3.60 6.98 -19.66
CA ARG A 68 3.12 5.87 -18.83
C ARG A 68 4.01 5.67 -17.61
N GLN A 69 4.46 6.77 -17.01
CA GLN A 69 5.23 6.73 -15.76
C GLN A 69 4.33 6.38 -14.58
N SER A 70 4.88 5.60 -13.64
CA SER A 70 4.24 5.15 -12.40
C SER A 70 4.97 5.75 -11.18
N PRO A 71 4.32 5.87 -10.01
CA PRO A 71 2.94 5.46 -9.70
C PRO A 71 1.89 6.48 -10.18
N ILE A 72 0.62 6.10 -10.12
CA ILE A 72 -0.53 6.97 -10.45
C ILE A 72 -1.55 7.00 -9.30
N ASN A 73 -2.35 8.07 -9.26
CA ASN A 73 -3.59 8.04 -8.49
C ASN A 73 -4.64 7.28 -9.33
N ILE A 74 -5.33 6.31 -8.75
CA ILE A 74 -6.41 5.59 -9.41
C ILE A 74 -7.72 6.29 -9.07
N GLN A 75 -8.29 7.00 -10.04
CA GLN A 75 -9.62 7.60 -9.91
C GLN A 75 -10.68 6.55 -10.23
N THR A 76 -11.32 6.01 -9.20
CA THR A 76 -12.18 4.82 -9.31
C THR A 76 -13.35 5.02 -10.28
N LEU A 77 -13.92 6.23 -10.30
CA LEU A 77 -15.01 6.63 -11.20
C LEU A 77 -14.61 6.62 -12.68
N HIS A 78 -13.33 6.73 -13.01
CA HIS A 78 -12.82 6.74 -14.38
C HIS A 78 -12.27 5.37 -14.82
N THR A 79 -12.44 4.33 -13.99
CA THR A 79 -11.95 2.99 -14.31
C THR A 79 -12.89 2.26 -15.27
N VAL A 80 -12.31 1.61 -16.27
CA VAL A 80 -13.06 0.82 -17.25
C VAL A 80 -13.22 -0.60 -16.71
N TYR A 81 -14.47 -1.06 -16.56
CA TYR A 81 -14.70 -2.47 -16.26
C TYR A 81 -14.37 -3.30 -17.50
N LEU A 82 -13.49 -4.28 -17.32
CA LEU A 82 -13.24 -5.31 -18.31
C LEU A 82 -13.51 -6.66 -17.63
N PRO A 83 -14.26 -7.58 -18.26
CA PRO A 83 -14.50 -8.93 -17.74
C PRO A 83 -13.22 -9.78 -17.87
N ILE A 84 -12.16 -9.35 -17.21
CA ILE A 84 -10.85 -9.98 -17.20
C ILE A 84 -10.91 -11.15 -16.23
N GLN A 85 -10.26 -12.24 -16.58
CA GLN A 85 -10.10 -13.39 -15.69
C GLN A 85 -9.40 -13.00 -14.39
N LYS A 86 -9.77 -13.68 -13.30
CA LYS A 86 -9.01 -13.62 -12.04
C LYS A 86 -7.57 -14.05 -12.31
N LEU A 87 -6.63 -13.47 -11.58
CA LEU A 87 -5.21 -13.83 -11.67
C LEU A 87 -5.05 -15.33 -11.37
N GLY A 88 -4.20 -16.00 -12.13
CA GLY A 88 -3.87 -17.41 -11.91
C GLY A 88 -2.47 -17.57 -11.34
N PHE A 89 -2.28 -18.55 -10.46
CA PHE A 89 -0.96 -18.87 -9.92
C PHE A 89 -0.67 -20.37 -10.01
N HIS A 90 0.54 -20.70 -10.45
CA HIS A 90 1.12 -22.02 -10.25
C HIS A 90 1.92 -22.03 -8.96
N ASN A 91 1.65 -23.01 -8.10
CA ASN A 91 2.38 -23.23 -6.84
C ASN A 91 2.34 -22.03 -5.87
N LEU A 92 1.25 -21.25 -5.81
CA LEU A 92 1.12 -20.11 -4.90
C LEU A 92 1.44 -20.48 -3.44
N CYS A 93 1.05 -21.67 -3.01
CA CYS A 93 1.24 -22.16 -1.65
C CYS A 93 2.66 -22.64 -1.35
N SER A 94 3.46 -22.91 -2.38
CA SER A 94 4.86 -23.28 -2.20
C SER A 94 5.65 -22.08 -1.69
N ARG A 95 6.42 -22.26 -0.62
CA ARG A 95 7.37 -21.25 -0.17
C ARG A 95 8.72 -21.43 -0.84
N VAL A 96 9.36 -20.32 -1.21
CA VAL A 96 10.65 -20.32 -1.91
C VAL A 96 11.76 -19.72 -1.07
N LYS A 97 12.92 -20.39 -1.11
CA LYS A 97 14.16 -19.90 -0.49
C LYS A 97 14.59 -18.59 -1.14
N GLY A 98 15.10 -17.67 -0.34
CA GLY A 98 15.66 -16.44 -0.85
C GLY A 98 16.42 -15.67 0.22
N LYS A 99 16.70 -14.41 -0.10
CA LYS A 99 17.58 -13.55 0.67
C LYS A 99 16.89 -12.21 0.86
N ALA A 100 17.00 -11.64 2.06
CA ALA A 100 16.57 -10.29 2.33
C ALA A 100 17.77 -9.35 2.46
N THR A 101 17.62 -8.16 1.90
CA THR A 101 18.62 -7.09 1.88
C THR A 101 17.93 -5.75 2.08
N ASN A 102 18.64 -4.81 2.70
CA ASN A 102 18.30 -3.40 2.58
C ASN A 102 19.25 -2.79 1.54
N ASN A 103 18.69 -2.48 0.38
CA ASN A 103 19.43 -1.96 -0.77
C ASN A 103 19.64 -0.44 -0.71
N GLY A 104 19.18 0.22 0.38
CA GLY A 104 19.27 1.66 0.60
C GLY A 104 18.08 2.45 0.02
N HIS A 105 17.16 1.77 -0.65
CA HIS A 105 15.95 2.35 -1.22
C HIS A 105 14.68 1.66 -0.69
N HIS A 106 14.77 0.40 -0.30
CA HIS A 106 13.73 -0.35 0.39
C HIS A 106 14.31 -1.65 0.96
N PRO A 107 13.68 -2.26 1.97
CA PRO A 107 13.89 -3.67 2.26
C PRO A 107 13.29 -4.51 1.14
N GLU A 108 14.03 -5.50 0.68
CA GLU A 108 13.59 -6.43 -0.35
C GLU A 108 13.91 -7.86 0.04
N PHE A 109 13.07 -8.78 -0.41
CA PHE A 109 13.36 -10.21 -0.50
C PHE A 109 13.53 -10.57 -1.97
N GLU A 110 14.60 -11.28 -2.31
CA GLU A 110 14.86 -11.79 -3.65
C GLU A 110 15.01 -13.31 -3.66
N THR A 111 14.54 -13.94 -4.74
CA THR A 111 14.71 -15.37 -4.99
C THR A 111 15.14 -15.67 -6.43
N THR A 112 16.01 -16.67 -6.58
CA THR A 112 16.35 -17.25 -7.89
C THR A 112 15.44 -18.42 -8.26
N ASN A 113 14.57 -18.85 -7.34
CA ASN A 113 13.64 -19.94 -7.55
C ASN A 113 12.63 -19.60 -8.65
N LYS A 114 12.20 -20.61 -9.42
CA LYS A 114 11.25 -20.45 -10.53
C LYS A 114 9.93 -21.21 -10.35
N LYS A 115 9.67 -21.75 -9.15
CA LYS A 115 8.52 -22.61 -8.85
C LYS A 115 7.19 -21.88 -8.91
N ILE A 116 7.14 -20.63 -8.41
CA ILE A 116 5.92 -19.84 -8.35
C ILE A 116 5.81 -19.02 -9.63
N LYS A 117 4.69 -19.18 -10.34
CA LYS A 117 4.41 -18.43 -11.57
C LYS A 117 3.02 -17.81 -11.52
N LEU A 118 2.91 -16.64 -12.12
CA LEU A 118 1.69 -15.86 -12.28
C LEU A 118 1.26 -15.92 -13.76
N PHE A 119 -0.03 -16.11 -14.02
CA PHE A 119 -0.63 -16.16 -15.36
C PHE A 119 -2.00 -15.48 -15.37
N ASN A 120 -2.67 -15.45 -16.53
CA ASN A 120 -3.92 -14.71 -16.76
C ASN A 120 -3.77 -13.19 -16.52
N ILE A 121 -2.64 -12.62 -16.96
CA ILE A 121 -2.40 -11.19 -16.83
C ILE A 121 -3.05 -10.42 -17.98
N PRO A 122 -3.91 -9.41 -17.70
CA PRO A 122 -4.58 -8.63 -18.74
C PRO A 122 -3.61 -8.03 -19.75
N GLY A 123 -3.86 -8.30 -21.03
CA GLY A 123 -3.04 -7.82 -22.14
C GLY A 123 -1.64 -8.44 -22.23
N GLN A 124 -1.43 -9.63 -21.63
CA GLN A 124 -0.17 -10.40 -21.74
C GLN A 124 -0.36 -11.79 -22.36
N GLY A 125 -1.52 -12.07 -22.96
CA GLY A 125 -1.79 -13.37 -23.59
C GLY A 125 -1.73 -14.55 -22.61
N HIS A 126 -1.09 -15.63 -23.03
CA HIS A 126 -0.89 -16.86 -22.25
C HIS A 126 0.49 -16.93 -21.57
N ASP A 127 1.18 -15.80 -21.48
CA ASP A 127 2.51 -15.73 -20.88
C ASP A 127 2.48 -16.03 -19.39
N HIS A 128 3.57 -16.62 -18.91
CA HIS A 128 3.79 -16.92 -17.51
C HIS A 128 4.91 -16.04 -16.95
N PHE A 129 4.70 -15.53 -15.73
CA PHE A 129 5.61 -14.63 -15.06
C PHE A 129 6.15 -15.27 -13.79
N VAL A 130 7.46 -15.44 -13.70
CA VAL A 130 8.14 -16.06 -12.57
C VAL A 130 8.29 -15.06 -11.44
N PHE A 131 7.91 -15.46 -10.22
CA PHE A 131 8.11 -14.65 -9.01
C PHE A 131 9.60 -14.40 -8.73
N LYS A 132 9.96 -13.16 -8.37
CA LYS A 132 11.36 -12.76 -8.16
C LYS A 132 11.61 -12.03 -6.87
N GLU A 133 10.73 -11.11 -6.51
CA GLU A 133 11.04 -10.12 -5.49
C GLU A 133 9.79 -9.69 -4.76
N ILE A 134 9.92 -9.41 -3.46
CA ILE A 134 8.97 -8.60 -2.70
C ILE A 134 9.73 -7.44 -2.09
N HIS A 135 9.25 -6.22 -2.27
CA HIS A 135 9.78 -5.04 -1.58
C HIS A 135 8.68 -4.14 -1.06
N VAL A 136 9.07 -3.26 -0.14
CA VAL A 136 8.14 -2.45 0.65
C VAL A 136 8.46 -0.97 0.50
N HIS A 137 7.46 -0.20 0.09
CA HIS A 137 7.50 1.27 0.10
C HIS A 137 6.77 1.82 1.32
N THR A 138 7.28 2.92 1.85
CA THR A 138 6.66 3.65 2.95
C THR A 138 6.90 5.15 2.83
N GLY A 139 6.28 5.92 3.71
CA GLY A 139 6.38 7.38 3.76
C GLY A 139 6.93 7.84 5.09
N ALA A 140 7.17 9.15 5.19
CA ALA A 140 7.48 9.80 6.46
C ALA A 140 6.28 9.84 7.43
N LEU A 141 5.05 9.70 6.91
CA LEU A 141 3.80 9.78 7.67
C LEU A 141 2.93 8.54 7.41
N GLU A 142 2.21 8.09 8.43
CA GLU A 142 1.24 6.98 8.33
C GLU A 142 0.16 7.24 7.27
N THR A 143 -0.15 8.51 6.98
CA THR A 143 -1.19 8.89 6.01
C THR A 143 -0.69 8.98 4.56
N ALA A 144 0.61 8.81 4.30
CA ALA A 144 1.21 9.13 2.99
C ALA A 144 2.44 8.28 2.65
N GLY A 145 2.31 6.95 2.69
CA GLY A 145 3.44 6.04 2.44
C GLY A 145 3.37 5.16 1.21
N SER A 146 2.19 4.83 0.70
CA SER A 146 2.03 4.12 -0.56
C SER A 146 2.53 4.95 -1.74
N GLU A 147 2.99 4.28 -2.79
CA GLU A 147 3.38 4.93 -4.04
C GLU A 147 2.13 5.32 -4.84
N HIS A 148 1.23 4.35 -5.07
CA HIS A 148 -0.08 4.57 -5.62
C HIS A 148 -1.02 5.17 -4.57
N SER A 149 -2.00 5.93 -5.06
CA SER A 149 -3.18 6.29 -4.28
C SER A 149 -4.44 5.83 -5.00
N ILE A 150 -5.52 5.65 -4.25
CA ILE A 150 -6.85 5.35 -4.78
C ILE A 150 -7.76 6.48 -4.33
N ASP A 151 -8.34 7.22 -5.27
CA ASP A 151 -9.11 8.44 -5.01
C ASP A 151 -8.37 9.45 -4.12
N ASN A 152 -7.06 9.63 -4.39
CA ASN A 152 -6.11 10.45 -3.63
C ASN A 152 -5.86 9.99 -2.19
N ASN A 153 -6.38 8.83 -1.80
CA ASN A 153 -6.10 8.24 -0.49
C ASN A 153 -4.86 7.35 -0.56
N PHE A 154 -3.90 7.62 0.32
CA PHE A 154 -2.68 6.85 0.48
C PHE A 154 -2.77 5.95 1.72
N THR A 155 -1.99 4.88 1.75
CA THR A 155 -1.83 4.03 2.94
C THR A 155 -0.43 4.18 3.55
N PRO A 156 -0.19 3.75 4.81
CA PRO A 156 1.13 3.83 5.43
C PRO A 156 2.24 3.11 4.67
N ILE A 157 1.89 2.01 3.99
CA ILE A 157 2.80 1.15 3.25
C ILE A 157 2.14 0.71 1.94
N GLU A 158 2.97 0.47 0.92
CA GLU A 158 2.61 -0.33 -0.26
C GLU A 158 3.66 -1.42 -0.48
N VAL A 159 3.22 -2.65 -0.71
CA VAL A 159 4.10 -3.80 -0.96
C VAL A 159 3.99 -4.23 -2.41
N HIS A 160 5.13 -4.43 -3.07
CA HIS A 160 5.18 -4.90 -4.45
C HIS A 160 5.70 -6.33 -4.50
N ALA A 161 4.98 -7.23 -5.16
CA ALA A 161 5.51 -8.51 -5.62
C ALA A 161 5.82 -8.42 -7.12
N VAL A 162 7.09 -8.63 -7.47
CA VAL A 162 7.61 -8.49 -8.83
C VAL A 162 7.72 -9.85 -9.50
N PHE A 163 7.22 -9.95 -10.73
CA PHE A 163 7.28 -11.13 -11.57
C PHE A 163 7.89 -10.79 -12.93
N PHE A 164 8.85 -11.60 -13.39
CA PHE A 164 9.44 -11.45 -14.73
C PHE A 164 8.86 -12.47 -15.68
N ASN A 165 8.54 -12.04 -16.89
CA ASN A 165 8.09 -12.93 -17.97
C ASN A 165 9.16 -14.01 -18.22
N GLU A 166 8.74 -15.28 -18.18
CA GLU A 166 9.65 -16.42 -18.23
C GLU A 166 10.40 -16.57 -19.56
N GLN A 167 9.89 -15.92 -20.61
CA GLN A 167 10.55 -15.86 -21.91
C GLN A 167 11.88 -15.09 -21.85
N PHE A 168 12.07 -14.23 -20.85
CA PHE A 168 13.31 -13.48 -20.66
C PHE A 168 14.25 -14.24 -19.72
N LYS A 169 15.43 -14.60 -20.24
CA LYS A 169 16.51 -15.21 -19.45
C LYS A 169 17.23 -14.21 -18.53
N ASP A 170 17.23 -12.94 -18.93
CA ASP A 170 17.93 -11.84 -18.26
C ASP A 170 16.94 -10.83 -17.66
N SER A 171 17.11 -10.53 -16.37
CA SER A 171 16.30 -9.55 -15.64
C SER A 171 16.48 -8.13 -16.15
N LYS A 172 17.69 -7.74 -16.59
CA LYS A 172 17.95 -6.40 -17.13
C LYS A 172 17.17 -6.20 -18.43
N LYS A 173 17.21 -7.20 -19.32
CA LYS A 173 16.40 -7.23 -20.55
C LYS A 173 14.89 -7.23 -20.26
N ALA A 174 14.43 -8.05 -19.31
CA ALA A 174 13.02 -8.09 -18.92
C ALA A 174 12.53 -6.72 -18.42
N LYS A 175 13.28 -6.08 -17.52
CA LYS A 175 12.98 -4.73 -16.99
C LYS A 175 12.95 -3.66 -18.07
N ALA A 176 13.72 -3.79 -19.15
CA ALA A 176 13.77 -2.81 -20.23
C ALA A 176 12.70 -3.02 -21.32
N THR A 177 12.03 -4.18 -21.37
CA THR A 177 11.16 -4.57 -22.49
C THR A 177 9.68 -4.55 -22.08
N PRO A 178 8.78 -3.89 -22.83
CA PRO A 178 7.33 -3.99 -22.61
C PRO A 178 6.86 -5.45 -22.55
N GLY A 179 6.08 -5.77 -21.51
CA GLY A 179 5.62 -7.14 -21.24
C GLY A 179 6.65 -8.05 -20.58
N GLY A 180 7.83 -7.53 -20.23
CA GLY A 180 8.85 -8.26 -19.48
C GLY A 180 8.60 -8.33 -17.98
N VAL A 181 7.79 -7.42 -17.41
CA VAL A 181 7.57 -7.33 -15.96
C VAL A 181 6.09 -7.12 -15.63
N THR A 182 5.59 -7.88 -14.67
CA THR A 182 4.31 -7.65 -14.01
C THR A 182 4.54 -7.42 -12.52
N VAL A 183 3.88 -6.41 -11.94
CA VAL A 183 3.97 -6.11 -10.50
C VAL A 183 2.59 -6.15 -9.88
N ILE A 184 2.45 -6.91 -8.80
CA ILE A 184 1.27 -6.87 -7.93
C ILE A 184 1.56 -5.91 -6.79
N ALA A 185 0.81 -4.81 -6.71
CA ALA A 185 0.88 -3.82 -5.65
C ALA A 185 -0.26 -4.01 -4.65
N VAL A 186 0.07 -4.03 -3.36
CA VAL A 186 -0.90 -4.17 -2.27
C VAL A 186 -0.76 -3.03 -1.28
N GLN A 187 -1.85 -2.29 -1.07
CA GLN A 187 -1.94 -1.27 -0.03
C GLN A 187 -1.94 -1.94 1.36
N VAL A 188 -1.21 -1.37 2.31
CA VAL A 188 -1.06 -1.95 3.66
C VAL A 188 -1.43 -0.94 4.73
N GLN A 189 -2.35 -1.35 5.60
CA GLN A 189 -2.79 -0.62 6.78
C GLN A 189 -2.07 -1.11 8.04
N ILE A 190 -2.08 -0.29 9.09
CA ILE A 190 -1.56 -0.67 10.40
C ILE A 190 -2.72 -1.26 11.22
N ALA A 191 -2.49 -2.39 11.87
CA ALA A 191 -3.46 -2.96 12.81
C ALA A 191 -3.63 -2.07 14.05
N LYS A 192 -4.84 -2.03 14.59
CA LYS A 192 -5.08 -1.41 15.90
C LYS A 192 -4.54 -2.34 17.00
N GLU A 193 -3.99 -1.78 18.06
CA GLU A 193 -3.32 -2.51 19.16
C GLU A 193 -4.20 -3.59 19.82
N GLU A 194 -5.53 -3.42 19.81
CA GLU A 194 -6.49 -4.41 20.33
C GLU A 194 -6.49 -5.76 19.57
N LEU A 195 -5.95 -5.82 18.35
CA LEU A 195 -5.91 -7.06 17.55
C LEU A 195 -4.70 -7.96 17.88
N GLU A 196 -3.80 -7.54 18.76
CA GLU A 196 -2.63 -8.34 19.14
C GLU A 196 -2.93 -9.42 20.20
N ILE A 197 -4.10 -9.40 20.86
CA ILE A 197 -4.44 -10.34 21.95
C ILE A 197 -5.33 -11.53 21.50
N GLY A 198 -5.98 -11.48 20.34
CA GLY A 198 -7.25 -12.21 20.17
C GLY A 198 -7.41 -13.30 19.10
N ASP A 199 -6.41 -13.63 18.27
CA ASP A 199 -6.69 -14.42 17.04
C ASP A 199 -5.78 -15.66 16.86
N SER A 200 -5.11 -16.09 17.92
CA SER A 200 -4.47 -17.41 17.98
C SER A 200 -5.30 -18.46 18.74
N VAL A 201 -6.53 -18.13 19.17
CA VAL A 201 -7.46 -19.10 19.79
C VAL A 201 -8.91 -18.70 19.46
N SER A 202 -9.44 -19.11 18.30
CA SER A 202 -10.90 -19.07 18.04
C SER A 202 -11.35 -19.80 16.76
N LEU A 203 -10.67 -20.87 16.36
CA LEU A 203 -11.31 -21.90 15.54
C LEU A 203 -11.00 -23.24 16.20
N GLU A 204 -12.07 -23.90 16.65
CA GLU A 204 -12.11 -25.23 17.27
C GLU A 204 -11.65 -25.30 18.74
N LEU A 205 -12.64 -25.25 19.63
CA LEU A 205 -12.76 -25.93 20.94
C LEU A 205 -13.47 -25.01 21.95
N ARG A 206 -14.80 -24.96 21.86
CA ARG A 206 -15.70 -24.77 23.02
C ARG A 206 -17.14 -25.17 22.69
N ASP A 207 -17.29 -26.31 22.01
CA ASP A 207 -18.46 -27.16 22.16
C ASP A 207 -17.94 -28.50 22.68
N GLN A 208 -17.84 -28.63 24.00
CA GLN A 208 -18.25 -29.80 24.79
C GLN A 208 -17.82 -29.64 26.25
N GLU A 209 -18.84 -29.32 27.05
CA GLU A 209 -19.17 -29.86 28.37
C GLU A 209 -18.18 -29.81 29.55
N SER A 210 -18.80 -29.38 30.67
CA SER A 210 -18.37 -29.42 32.07
C SER A 210 -17.63 -28.14 32.53
N LEU A 211 -18.10 -27.36 33.51
CA LEU A 211 -18.91 -27.68 34.68
C LEU A 211 -19.88 -26.54 35.03
N ASN A 212 -21.06 -26.97 35.48
CA ASN A 212 -22.09 -26.23 36.18
C ASN A 212 -21.53 -25.21 37.20
N GLN A 213 -21.86 -23.93 37.03
CA GLN A 213 -22.07 -23.05 38.17
C GLN A 213 -23.10 -21.97 37.86
N ALA A 214 -24.20 -22.03 38.61
CA ALA A 214 -25.37 -21.18 38.48
C ALA A 214 -25.08 -19.75 38.97
N CYS A 215 -25.56 -18.75 38.24
CA CYS A 215 -25.78 -17.43 38.82
C CYS A 215 -26.91 -17.54 39.87
N PRO A 216 -26.72 -17.08 41.12
CA PRO A 216 -27.79 -17.07 42.10
C PRO A 216 -28.77 -15.95 41.76
N CYS A 217 -29.95 -16.32 41.26
CA CYS A 217 -31.13 -15.46 41.27
C CYS A 217 -31.84 -15.65 42.62
N ALA A 218 -32.02 -14.58 43.38
CA ALA A 218 -32.96 -14.56 44.50
C ALA A 218 -34.42 -14.60 43.97
N PRO A 219 -35.37 -15.17 44.73
CA PRO A 219 -36.58 -15.75 44.18
C PRO A 219 -37.64 -14.69 43.87
N LEU A 220 -38.17 -14.73 42.65
CA LEU A 220 -39.60 -14.64 42.34
C LEU A 220 -39.80 -14.97 40.85
N ASP A 221 -40.32 -16.18 40.64
CA ASP A 221 -41.02 -16.82 39.52
C ASP A 221 -40.64 -16.54 38.05
N ILE A 222 -40.46 -17.65 37.36
CA ILE A 222 -39.84 -17.85 36.04
C ILE A 222 -40.84 -17.66 34.89
N ALA A 223 -40.43 -16.96 33.83
CA ALA A 223 -40.74 -17.35 32.45
C ALA A 223 -39.67 -16.83 31.47
N CYS A 224 -38.76 -17.72 31.03
CA CYS A 224 -37.71 -17.43 30.05
C CYS A 224 -38.25 -17.32 28.62
N ARG A 225 -37.86 -16.25 27.90
CA ARG A 225 -37.46 -16.33 26.47
C ARG A 225 -36.22 -15.45 26.25
N LYS A 226 -35.10 -16.11 25.91
CA LYS A 226 -33.76 -15.58 25.58
C LYS A 226 -33.84 -14.48 24.50
N GLU A 227 -33.13 -13.34 24.50
CA GLU A 227 -31.94 -12.88 25.25
C GLU A 227 -31.81 -11.33 25.16
N ARG A 228 -32.03 -10.59 26.28
CA ARG A 228 -31.30 -9.35 26.65
C ARG A 228 -31.78 -8.83 28.01
N CYS A 229 -30.86 -8.66 28.96
CA CYS A 229 -31.11 -8.04 30.27
C CYS A 229 -30.74 -6.54 30.24
N PHE A 230 -31.53 -5.70 30.91
CA PHE A 230 -31.22 -4.27 31.15
C PHE A 230 -31.25 -3.96 32.65
N CYS A 231 -30.30 -3.14 33.12
CA CYS A 231 -30.34 -2.55 34.46
C CYS A 231 -31.06 -1.18 34.39
N LYS A 232 -32.05 -0.97 35.25
CA LYS A 232 -32.73 0.33 35.46
C LYS A 232 -32.30 0.92 36.80
N GLY A 233 -31.87 2.18 36.80
CA GLY A 233 -31.69 3.00 38.00
C GLY A 233 -32.76 4.10 38.09
N PRO A 234 -32.98 4.71 39.28
CA PRO A 234 -34.24 5.38 39.61
C PRO A 234 -34.41 6.83 39.14
N ASN A 235 -33.46 7.44 38.43
CA ASN A 235 -33.53 8.86 38.07
C ASN A 235 -33.12 9.13 36.61
N ASP A 236 -34.04 8.94 35.66
CA ASP A 236 -34.09 9.85 34.51
C ASP A 236 -35.47 9.86 33.85
N LEU A 237 -36.09 11.04 33.85
CA LEU A 237 -37.43 11.39 33.38
C LEU A 237 -37.35 12.22 32.09
N LEU A 238 -38.08 11.77 31.07
CA LEU A 238 -38.82 12.54 30.06
C LEU A 238 -38.40 14.00 29.78
N CYS A 239 -37.93 14.27 28.55
CA CYS A 239 -38.19 15.53 27.84
C CYS A 239 -38.48 15.27 26.34
N ARG A 240 -39.72 15.54 25.92
CA ARG A 240 -40.10 15.81 24.52
C ARG A 240 -39.71 17.27 24.19
N PRO A 241 -39.31 17.62 22.95
CA PRO A 241 -39.33 19.01 22.51
C PRO A 241 -40.63 19.37 21.74
N PRO A 242 -41.08 20.63 21.81
CA PRO A 242 -42.23 21.16 21.06
C PRO A 242 -41.86 21.61 19.63
N GLN A 243 -42.90 21.86 18.83
CA GLN A 243 -42.87 22.29 17.43
C GLN A 243 -42.21 23.67 17.22
N ASN A 244 -41.63 23.84 16.02
CA ASN A 244 -41.18 25.09 15.38
C ASN A 244 -40.05 25.90 16.06
N GLN A 245 -38.81 25.73 15.57
CA GLN A 245 -37.85 26.83 15.42
C GLN A 245 -36.77 26.46 14.40
N ALA A 246 -36.46 27.42 13.53
CA ALA A 246 -35.47 27.32 12.46
C ALA A 246 -34.04 27.49 13.02
N CYS A 247 -33.08 26.75 12.45
CA CYS A 247 -31.65 27.05 12.58
C CYS A 247 -31.02 27.21 11.20
N SER A 248 -30.33 28.34 11.03
CA SER A 248 -29.62 28.79 9.83
C SER A 248 -28.15 28.38 9.86
N ASP A 249 -27.55 28.50 8.68
CA ASP A 249 -26.15 28.80 8.36
C ASP A 249 -25.10 27.68 8.15
N LYS A 250 -24.64 27.69 6.89
CA LYS A 250 -23.24 27.82 6.41
C LYS A 250 -22.35 26.58 6.30
N PHE A 251 -22.04 26.33 5.01
CA PHE A 251 -20.78 25.83 4.45
C PHE A 251 -20.01 24.76 5.24
N GLY A 252 -20.02 23.54 4.69
CA GLY A 252 -18.88 22.64 4.81
C GLY A 252 -19.04 21.39 5.66
N GLU A 253 -20.21 20.76 5.74
CA GLU A 253 -20.32 19.38 6.25
C GLU A 253 -21.37 18.58 5.46
N GLY A 254 -21.23 17.25 5.46
CA GLY A 254 -21.75 16.32 4.46
C GLY A 254 -23.25 16.34 4.17
N LEU A 255 -23.60 15.71 3.04
CA LEU A 255 -24.97 15.64 2.52
C LEU A 255 -25.93 15.00 3.54
N VAL A 256 -26.96 15.77 3.93
CA VAL A 256 -28.10 15.32 4.74
C VAL A 256 -29.23 14.89 3.80
N CYS A 257 -29.76 13.69 3.97
CA CYS A 257 -31.01 13.28 3.31
C CYS A 257 -32.18 14.12 3.84
N ARG A 258 -32.76 14.98 3.00
CA ARG A 258 -34.01 15.68 3.30
C ARG A 258 -35.20 14.74 3.09
N ALA A 259 -35.50 13.92 4.08
CA ALA A 259 -36.86 13.49 4.40
C ALA A 259 -36.84 12.81 5.77
N SER A 260 -37.66 13.31 6.70
CA SER A 260 -37.83 12.84 8.09
C SER A 260 -36.54 12.82 8.92
N GLY A 261 -36.26 13.92 9.61
CA GLY A 261 -35.18 13.97 10.60
C GLY A 261 -35.35 12.88 11.65
N ILE A 262 -34.41 11.94 11.68
CA ILE A 262 -33.88 11.16 12.81
C ILE A 262 -32.74 10.28 12.26
N GLY A 263 -31.53 10.41 12.84
CA GLY A 263 -30.50 9.36 12.86
C GLY A 263 -29.53 9.23 11.68
N ARG A 264 -28.22 9.41 11.94
CA ARG A 264 -27.15 8.84 11.10
C ARG A 264 -27.17 7.31 11.27
N CYS A 265 -27.27 6.56 10.18
CA CYS A 265 -27.15 5.10 10.23
C CYS A 265 -25.68 4.69 10.08
N THR A 266 -25.14 3.96 11.06
CA THR A 266 -23.75 3.47 11.03
C THR A 266 -23.63 1.98 10.69
N GLY A 267 -24.75 1.32 10.35
CA GLY A 267 -24.77 -0.10 9.96
C GLY A 267 -26.13 -0.58 9.42
N ASP A 268 -26.13 -1.80 8.87
CA ASP A 268 -27.24 -2.40 8.11
C ASP A 268 -28.49 -2.71 8.98
N GLU A 269 -28.40 -2.73 10.32
CA GLU A 269 -29.51 -3.10 11.22
C GLU A 269 -30.32 -1.90 11.77
N GLN A 270 -29.90 -0.65 11.52
CA GLN A 270 -30.50 0.53 12.17
C GLN A 270 -31.68 1.15 11.41
N CYS A 271 -32.09 0.59 10.26
CA CYS A 271 -33.23 1.07 9.48
C CYS A 271 -34.47 0.20 9.70
N SER A 272 -35.05 0.21 10.91
CA SER A 272 -36.33 -0.44 11.17
C SER A 272 -37.49 0.51 10.88
N GLY A 273 -38.14 0.35 9.72
CA GLY A 273 -39.49 0.90 9.50
C GLY A 273 -39.82 1.52 8.14
N LEU A 274 -38.86 1.73 7.24
CA LEU A 274 -39.12 2.25 5.90
C LEU A 274 -38.96 1.14 4.85
N LYS A 275 -39.87 1.08 3.87
CA LYS A 275 -39.87 0.08 2.79
C LYS A 275 -38.47 -0.06 2.21
N LYS A 276 -37.93 -1.27 2.35
CA LYS A 276 -36.58 -1.74 2.03
C LYS A 276 -36.01 -1.10 0.76
N CYS A 277 -35.09 -0.13 0.90
CA CYS A 277 -33.98 -0.01 -0.04
C CYS A 277 -32.88 -0.93 0.50
N ARG A 278 -32.66 -2.09 -0.13
CA ARG A 278 -31.53 -2.94 0.20
C ARG A 278 -30.26 -2.36 -0.43
N ARG A 279 -29.12 -2.69 0.17
CA ARG A 279 -27.79 -2.44 -0.39
C ARG A 279 -27.77 -2.90 -1.87
N ASN A 280 -27.49 -1.99 -2.80
CA ASN A 280 -27.52 -2.16 -4.27
C ASN A 280 -28.88 -2.08 -4.99
N ASP A 281 -29.96 -1.61 -4.37
CA ASP A 281 -31.21 -1.34 -5.12
C ASP A 281 -31.02 -0.16 -6.10
N PHE A 282 -31.39 -0.39 -7.37
CA PHE A 282 -31.38 0.62 -8.44
C PHE A 282 -32.68 1.42 -8.40
N MET A 283 -32.58 2.73 -8.17
CA MET A 283 -33.76 3.61 -8.16
C MET A 283 -34.10 4.05 -9.59
N GLN A 284 -35.18 3.51 -10.15
CA GLN A 284 -35.74 4.00 -11.41
C GLN A 284 -36.37 5.39 -11.16
N GLY A 285 -35.62 6.44 -11.50
CA GLY A 285 -36.07 7.83 -11.42
C GLY A 285 -35.37 8.65 -12.50
N THR A 286 -36.16 9.27 -13.36
CA THR A 286 -35.73 10.04 -14.53
C THR A 286 -34.86 11.24 -14.15
N GLN A 287 -33.72 11.38 -14.83
CA GLN A 287 -32.85 12.57 -14.87
C GLN A 287 -32.01 12.89 -13.61
N ALA A 288 -31.14 11.96 -13.20
CA ALA A 288 -29.83 12.29 -12.60
C ALA A 288 -28.90 11.07 -12.69
N ALA A 289 -27.66 11.27 -13.14
CA ALA A 289 -26.64 10.23 -13.17
C ALA A 289 -26.09 10.00 -11.76
N ASN A 290 -26.72 9.13 -10.95
CA ASN A 290 -26.16 8.36 -9.81
C ASN A 290 -27.27 7.87 -8.85
N ASN A 291 -27.95 6.77 -9.21
CA ASN A 291 -29.07 6.22 -8.41
C ASN A 291 -28.72 4.85 -7.79
N TYR A 292 -27.93 4.83 -6.70
CA TYR A 292 -27.72 3.64 -5.86
C TYR A 292 -27.82 3.98 -4.36
N CYS A 293 -28.48 3.11 -3.57
CA CYS A 293 -28.81 3.33 -2.16
C CYS A 293 -27.64 3.14 -1.15
N SER A 294 -26.42 2.71 -1.55
CA SER A 294 -25.29 2.52 -0.61
C SER A 294 -23.91 2.41 -1.28
N LEU A 295 -22.86 2.89 -0.63
CA LEU A 295 -21.45 2.73 -1.05
C LEU A 295 -21.06 1.24 -1.22
N PRO A 296 -20.20 0.92 -2.20
CA PRO A 296 -19.77 -0.45 -2.50
C PRO A 296 -19.13 -1.13 -1.29
N LYS A 297 -19.35 -2.44 -1.13
CA LYS A 297 -18.89 -3.26 0.01
C LYS A 297 -17.45 -2.90 0.46
N ILE A 298 -17.30 -2.59 1.76
CA ILE A 298 -16.00 -2.40 2.43
C ILE A 298 -15.22 -3.72 2.31
N CYS A 299 -13.95 -3.64 1.92
CA CYS A 299 -13.08 -4.82 1.86
C CYS A 299 -12.98 -5.49 3.24
N ARG A 300 -13.14 -6.82 3.29
CA ARG A 300 -12.63 -7.58 4.44
C ARG A 300 -11.10 -7.53 4.38
N VAL A 301 -10.49 -6.89 5.37
CA VAL A 301 -9.05 -6.66 5.39
C VAL A 301 -8.35 -7.84 6.06
N ARG A 302 -7.44 -8.50 5.34
CA ARG A 302 -6.66 -9.63 5.88
C ARG A 302 -5.53 -9.13 6.77
N TYR A 303 -5.36 -9.75 7.93
CA TYR A 303 -4.14 -9.57 8.74
C TYR A 303 -3.01 -10.45 8.18
N ALA A 304 -1.98 -9.84 7.62
CA ALA A 304 -0.79 -10.53 7.10
C ALA A 304 0.18 -10.87 8.25
N ARG A 305 -0.18 -11.90 9.03
CA ARG A 305 0.57 -12.33 10.23
C ARG A 305 1.99 -12.75 9.88
N GLU A 306 2.15 -13.56 8.84
CA GLU A 306 3.47 -13.99 8.39
C GLU A 306 4.34 -12.81 7.96
N LEU A 307 3.80 -11.90 7.14
CA LEU A 307 4.55 -10.73 6.71
C LEU A 307 5.02 -9.90 7.92
N SER A 308 4.13 -9.67 8.89
CA SER A 308 4.45 -8.98 10.14
C SER A 308 5.59 -9.70 10.89
N HIS A 309 5.46 -11.02 11.06
CA HIS A 309 6.47 -11.85 11.72
C HIS A 309 7.83 -11.76 11.04
N LEU A 310 7.88 -11.86 9.71
CA LEU A 310 9.11 -11.80 8.94
C LEU A 310 9.77 -10.41 9.02
N MET A 311 8.98 -9.34 8.89
CA MET A 311 9.46 -7.97 9.05
C MET A 311 10.09 -7.77 10.43
N GLU A 312 9.45 -8.25 11.49
CA GLU A 312 9.95 -8.12 12.85
C GLU A 312 11.20 -8.99 13.11
N LYS A 313 11.16 -10.25 12.66
CA LYS A 313 12.22 -11.23 12.92
C LYS A 313 13.55 -10.85 12.27
N TYR A 314 13.50 -10.28 11.06
CA TYR A 314 14.69 -9.98 10.27
C TYR A 314 15.12 -8.52 10.34
N TYR A 315 14.40 -7.67 11.08
CA TYR A 315 14.71 -6.26 11.24
C TYR A 315 16.17 -6.00 11.64
N GLU A 316 16.65 -6.59 12.75
CA GLU A 316 18.03 -6.32 13.23
C GLU A 316 19.12 -6.67 12.20
N LYS A 317 18.86 -7.67 11.36
CA LYS A 317 19.80 -8.12 10.32
C LYS A 317 19.71 -7.30 9.04
N THR A 318 18.65 -6.53 8.85
CA THR A 318 18.36 -5.80 7.61
C THR A 318 18.20 -4.30 7.80
N ARG A 319 18.20 -3.79 9.04
CA ARG A 319 17.94 -2.36 9.32
C ARG A 319 18.94 -1.42 8.67
N HIS A 320 20.20 -1.85 8.50
CA HIS A 320 21.25 -1.01 7.90
C HIS A 320 21.36 -1.25 6.39
N TYR A 321 21.52 -0.15 5.65
CA TYR A 321 21.88 -0.21 4.24
C TYR A 321 23.19 -0.99 4.04
N THR A 322 23.17 -1.97 3.14
CA THR A 322 24.36 -2.75 2.77
C THR A 322 24.79 -2.39 1.33
N PRO A 323 25.96 -1.75 1.14
CA PRO A 323 26.44 -1.41 -0.19
C PRO A 323 26.67 -2.64 -1.07
N LYS A 324 26.38 -2.53 -2.36
CA LYS A 324 26.61 -3.61 -3.34
C LYS A 324 28.07 -4.07 -3.40
N THR A 325 29.02 -3.20 -3.05
CA THR A 325 30.47 -3.46 -3.04
C THR A 325 30.99 -4.11 -1.74
N ALA A 326 30.12 -4.37 -0.75
CA ALA A 326 30.52 -5.00 0.51
C ALA A 326 30.95 -6.48 0.29
N PRO A 327 31.93 -7.00 1.08
CA PRO A 327 32.39 -8.38 0.97
C PRO A 327 31.26 -9.41 1.07
N GLU A 328 31.29 -10.39 0.17
CA GLU A 328 30.16 -11.29 -0.15
C GLU A 328 29.62 -12.11 1.03
N ALA A 329 30.44 -12.37 2.05
CA ALA A 329 30.08 -13.19 3.20
C ALA A 329 29.18 -12.49 4.25
N LYS A 330 29.02 -11.16 4.21
CA LYS A 330 28.13 -10.37 5.10
C LYS A 330 26.97 -9.69 4.36
N LYS A 331 26.75 -10.03 3.09
CA LYS A 331 26.01 -9.20 2.11
C LYS A 331 24.49 -9.35 2.11
N PHE A 332 23.93 -10.38 2.76
CA PHE A 332 22.50 -10.66 2.72
C PHE A 332 22.03 -11.54 3.88
N THR A 333 20.75 -11.42 4.23
CA THR A 333 20.12 -12.21 5.28
C THR A 333 19.30 -13.33 4.66
N ARG A 334 19.69 -14.59 4.90
CA ARG A 334 18.88 -15.72 4.42
C ARG A 334 17.59 -15.83 5.22
N ILE A 335 16.46 -15.93 4.52
CA ILE A 335 15.15 -16.16 5.14
C ILE A 335 14.92 -17.66 5.27
N LEU A 336 14.80 -18.15 6.50
CA LEU A 336 14.68 -19.58 6.83
C LEU A 336 13.27 -20.12 6.62
N GLU A 337 12.26 -19.29 6.89
CA GLU A 337 10.83 -19.59 6.76
C GLU A 337 10.41 -19.72 5.30
N ASN A 338 11.24 -19.21 4.39
CA ASN A 338 10.93 -19.01 2.97
C ASN A 338 9.73 -18.07 2.78
N ILE A 339 9.56 -17.52 1.57
CA ILE A 339 8.49 -16.53 1.30
C ILE A 339 7.65 -16.99 0.12
N THR A 340 6.40 -16.56 0.09
CA THR A 340 5.47 -16.72 -1.03
C THR A 340 4.69 -15.41 -1.29
N PRO A 341 4.28 -15.10 -2.54
CA PRO A 341 3.35 -14.00 -2.82
C PRO A 341 2.06 -14.03 -1.98
N LYS A 342 1.60 -15.21 -1.52
CA LYS A 342 0.46 -15.33 -0.60
C LYS A 342 0.65 -14.52 0.69
N ASP A 343 1.89 -14.30 1.13
CA ASP A 343 2.18 -13.55 2.35
C ASP A 343 1.71 -12.09 2.26
N ILE A 344 1.52 -11.55 1.04
CA ILE A 344 1.11 -10.16 0.81
C ILE A 344 -0.30 -10.01 0.19
N LEU A 345 -0.87 -11.05 -0.43
CA LEU A 345 -2.13 -10.93 -1.15
C LEU A 345 -3.35 -10.73 -0.22
N PRO A 346 -4.36 -9.90 -0.57
CA PRO A 346 -5.61 -9.76 0.19
C PRO A 346 -6.61 -10.89 -0.08
N TYR A 347 -7.64 -11.05 0.77
CA TYR A 347 -8.67 -12.09 0.60
C TYR A 347 -9.35 -12.03 -0.78
N SER A 348 -9.70 -10.84 -1.26
CA SER A 348 -10.32 -10.67 -2.58
C SER A 348 -9.27 -10.35 -3.64
N TRP A 349 -9.29 -11.07 -4.76
CA TRP A 349 -8.39 -10.80 -5.90
C TRP A 349 -8.96 -9.79 -6.91
N ASN A 350 -9.78 -8.85 -6.43
CA ASN A 350 -10.22 -7.71 -7.20
C ASN A 350 -9.08 -6.69 -7.32
N TYR A 351 -8.80 -6.22 -8.53
CA TYR A 351 -7.67 -5.33 -8.82
C TYR A 351 -8.02 -4.29 -9.89
N TYR A 352 -7.20 -3.25 -9.91
CA TYR A 352 -7.05 -2.31 -11.02
C TYR A 352 -5.80 -2.67 -11.81
N THR A 353 -5.78 -2.39 -13.11
CA THR A 353 -4.62 -2.65 -13.96
C THR A 353 -4.39 -1.57 -15.00
N TYR A 354 -3.13 -1.31 -15.30
CA TYR A 354 -2.71 -0.38 -16.35
C TYR A 354 -1.28 -0.72 -16.82
N THR A 355 -0.89 -0.25 -18.02
CA THR A 355 0.52 -0.28 -18.45
C THR A 355 1.25 0.93 -17.91
N GLY A 356 2.32 0.71 -17.16
CA GLY A 356 3.07 1.76 -16.49
C GLY A 356 4.59 1.57 -16.59
N SER A 357 5.30 2.10 -15.59
CA SER A 357 6.75 2.03 -15.51
C SER A 357 7.24 1.43 -14.20
N LEU A 358 8.55 1.16 -14.13
CA LEU A 358 9.24 1.06 -12.84
C LEU A 358 9.09 2.38 -12.08
N THR A 359 8.97 2.32 -10.75
CA THR A 359 8.84 3.49 -9.86
C THR A 359 10.17 3.97 -9.29
N ALA A 360 11.27 3.32 -9.66
CA ALA A 360 12.63 3.75 -9.41
C ALA A 360 13.44 3.77 -10.72
N PRO A 361 14.56 4.50 -10.80
CA PRO A 361 15.41 4.50 -11.97
C PRO A 361 15.83 3.07 -12.36
N PRO A 362 15.89 2.76 -13.67
CA PRO A 362 15.82 3.68 -14.81
C PRO A 362 14.41 4.00 -15.32
N CYS A 363 13.34 3.72 -14.57
CA CYS A 363 11.96 4.11 -14.91
C CYS A 363 11.42 3.61 -16.27
N TYR A 364 11.84 2.43 -16.71
CA TYR A 364 11.36 1.82 -17.96
C TYR A 364 9.84 1.64 -17.96
N GLU A 365 9.16 2.04 -19.05
CA GLU A 365 7.72 1.83 -19.28
C GLU A 365 7.41 0.40 -19.74
N SER A 366 7.84 -0.58 -18.93
CA SER A 366 7.79 -2.01 -19.24
C SER A 366 6.80 -2.78 -18.37
N VAL A 367 6.22 -2.14 -17.36
CA VAL A 367 5.53 -2.79 -16.26
C VAL A 367 4.02 -2.89 -16.54
N ARG A 368 3.47 -4.09 -16.42
CA ARG A 368 2.03 -4.28 -16.20
C ARG A 368 1.74 -4.20 -14.71
N TRP A 369 1.01 -3.17 -14.29
CA TRP A 369 0.61 -3.01 -12.89
C TRP A 369 -0.69 -3.75 -12.61
N ILE A 370 -0.72 -4.41 -11.46
CA ILE A 370 -1.90 -5.04 -10.86
C ILE A 370 -2.02 -4.46 -9.44
N VAL A 371 -2.84 -3.44 -9.27
CA VAL A 371 -3.03 -2.77 -7.97
C VAL A 371 -4.26 -3.37 -7.29
N MET A 372 -4.05 -4.10 -6.20
CA MET A 372 -5.13 -4.75 -5.49
C MET A 372 -6.11 -3.73 -4.92
N ARG A 373 -7.41 -3.96 -5.10
CA ARG A 373 -8.47 -3.08 -4.57
C ARG A 373 -8.47 -3.07 -3.05
N CYS A 374 -8.31 -4.26 -2.45
CA CYS A 374 -8.41 -4.44 -1.01
C CYS A 374 -7.03 -4.40 -0.35
N PRO A 375 -6.88 -3.69 0.78
CA PRO A 375 -5.63 -3.67 1.50
C PRO A 375 -5.45 -4.93 2.35
N ILE A 376 -4.25 -5.07 2.91
CA ILE A 376 -3.95 -5.97 4.03
C ILE A 376 -3.57 -5.14 5.27
N LYS A 377 -3.45 -5.79 6.43
CA LYS A 377 -2.96 -5.20 7.68
C LYS A 377 -1.68 -5.89 8.14
N ILE A 378 -0.78 -5.13 8.75
CA ILE A 378 0.39 -5.65 9.49
C ILE A 378 0.38 -5.15 10.94
N SER A 379 1.20 -5.74 11.80
CA SER A 379 1.39 -5.28 13.18
C SER A 379 1.92 -3.84 13.23
N ARG A 380 1.59 -3.12 14.30
CA ARG A 380 2.16 -1.78 14.57
C ARG A 380 3.67 -1.86 14.73
N LYS A 381 4.15 -2.92 15.38
CA LYS A 381 5.58 -3.18 15.58
C LYS A 381 6.34 -3.35 14.26
N ALA A 382 5.79 -4.11 13.30
CA ALA A 382 6.41 -4.26 11.97
C ALA A 382 6.51 -2.91 11.23
N TYR A 383 5.48 -2.07 11.31
CA TYR A 383 5.52 -0.71 10.76
C TYR A 383 6.59 0.16 11.42
N GLN A 384 6.66 0.18 12.76
CA GLN A 384 7.66 0.95 13.50
C GLN A 384 9.09 0.51 13.17
N MET A 385 9.32 -0.80 13.04
CA MET A 385 10.62 -1.33 12.62
C MET A 385 10.98 -0.92 11.19
N LEU A 386 10.03 -0.95 10.26
CA LEU A 386 10.25 -0.46 8.90
C LEU A 386 10.67 1.02 8.88
N GLN A 387 10.00 1.85 9.68
CA GLN A 387 10.26 3.29 9.79
C GLN A 387 11.67 3.61 10.34
N LEU A 388 12.26 2.70 11.12
CA LEU A 388 13.61 2.82 11.68
C LEU A 388 14.71 2.28 10.76
N MET A 389 14.38 1.60 9.67
CA MET A 389 15.39 1.14 8.70
C MET A 389 16.09 2.34 8.06
N GLU A 390 17.35 2.15 7.66
CA GLU A 390 18.18 3.20 7.07
C GLU A 390 18.11 3.20 5.54
N ASP A 391 18.04 4.38 4.94
CA ASP A 391 18.22 4.57 3.50
C ASP A 391 19.72 4.55 3.09
N ILE A 392 19.98 4.78 1.80
CA ILE A 392 21.33 4.86 1.22
C ILE A 392 22.21 5.94 1.86
N SER A 393 21.60 6.96 2.45
CA SER A 393 22.24 8.06 3.18
C SER A 393 22.33 7.78 4.68
N ARG A 394 21.99 6.57 5.14
CA ARG A 394 21.90 6.16 6.56
C ARG A 394 20.91 6.97 7.37
N THR A 395 19.89 7.51 6.72
CA THR A 395 18.81 8.25 7.36
C THR A 395 17.63 7.28 7.58
N PRO A 396 16.99 7.30 8.76
CA PRO A 396 15.79 6.50 9.00
C PRO A 396 14.68 6.77 7.97
N LEU A 397 13.96 5.74 7.54
CA LEU A 397 12.90 5.87 6.53
C LEU A 397 11.79 6.83 6.96
N MET A 398 11.54 7.01 8.25
CA MET A 398 10.57 8.01 8.74
C MET A 398 10.90 9.46 8.36
N ALA A 399 12.14 9.77 7.97
CA ALA A 399 12.52 11.13 7.57
C ALA A 399 11.95 11.51 6.20
N HIS A 400 11.99 10.59 5.24
CA HIS A 400 11.70 10.88 3.82
C HIS A 400 10.79 9.85 3.14
N GLY A 401 10.71 8.64 3.69
CA GLY A 401 10.08 7.50 3.04
C GLY A 401 10.88 7.00 1.83
N THR A 402 10.23 6.16 1.05
CA THR A 402 10.80 5.49 -0.12
C THR A 402 9.88 5.51 -1.33
N ARG A 403 8.90 6.42 -1.33
CA ARG A 403 7.91 6.54 -2.41
C ARG A 403 8.29 7.58 -3.45
N ARG A 404 8.12 7.25 -4.72
CA ARG A 404 8.09 8.21 -5.81
C ARG A 404 6.76 8.98 -5.77
N PRO A 405 6.75 10.30 -6.03
CA PRO A 405 5.51 11.07 -6.19
C PRO A 405 4.62 10.54 -7.33
N ILE A 406 3.31 10.80 -7.25
CA ILE A 406 2.34 10.50 -8.32
C ILE A 406 2.75 11.17 -9.63
N GLN A 407 2.80 10.38 -10.70
CA GLN A 407 3.10 10.83 -12.05
C GLN A 407 1.81 11.30 -12.73
N ARG A 408 1.80 12.55 -13.20
CA ARG A 408 0.63 13.21 -13.80
C ARG A 408 0.88 13.53 -15.28
N GLY A 409 -0.20 13.55 -16.07
CA GLY A 409 -0.19 14.08 -17.44
C GLY A 409 -0.20 15.61 -17.49
N LYS A 410 -0.02 16.18 -18.70
CA LYS A 410 0.00 17.64 -18.96
C LYS A 410 -1.29 18.38 -18.53
N SER A 411 -2.43 17.70 -18.47
CA SER A 411 -3.75 18.26 -18.12
C SER A 411 -4.25 17.87 -16.73
N GLY A 412 -3.38 17.33 -15.86
CA GLY A 412 -3.80 16.81 -14.54
C GLY A 412 -4.55 15.47 -14.59
N LEU A 413 -5.00 15.03 -15.77
CA LEU A 413 -5.55 13.70 -16.01
C LEU A 413 -4.45 12.64 -16.23
N HIS A 414 -4.81 11.38 -15.98
CA HIS A 414 -3.94 10.24 -16.24
C HIS A 414 -3.76 10.07 -17.75
N ARG A 415 -2.52 9.81 -18.17
CA ARG A 415 -2.18 9.47 -19.57
C ARG A 415 -2.39 7.98 -19.87
N VAL A 416 -2.81 7.21 -18.87
CA VAL A 416 -3.04 5.77 -18.96
C VAL A 416 -4.49 5.49 -18.65
N GLU A 417 -5.08 4.60 -19.43
CA GLU A 417 -6.37 4.00 -19.10
C GLU A 417 -6.18 2.98 -17.98
N VAL A 418 -7.05 3.03 -16.99
CA VAL A 418 -7.05 2.08 -15.87
C VAL A 418 -8.28 1.20 -15.98
N SER A 419 -8.06 -0.11 -16.03
CA SER A 419 -9.14 -1.10 -16.08
C SER A 419 -9.32 -1.79 -14.72
N ARG A 420 -10.48 -2.39 -14.48
CA ARG A 420 -10.78 -3.22 -13.29
C ARG A 420 -11.44 -4.54 -13.68
N ASN A 421 -11.20 -5.58 -12.89
CA ASN A 421 -11.73 -6.94 -13.13
C ASN A 421 -13.02 -7.29 -12.35
N PHE A 422 -13.64 -6.32 -11.68
CA PHE A 422 -14.76 -6.55 -10.77
C PHE A 422 -15.87 -5.54 -11.03
N LEU A 423 -17.15 -5.91 -10.81
CA LEU A 423 -18.24 -4.94 -10.72
C LEU A 423 -18.38 -4.40 -9.29
N TRP A 424 -18.84 -3.15 -9.17
CA TRP A 424 -19.06 -2.52 -7.85
C TRP A 424 -20.12 -3.23 -7.01
N ASN A 425 -21.09 -3.85 -7.68
CA ASN A 425 -22.27 -4.46 -7.09
C ASN A 425 -22.09 -5.95 -6.76
N GLU A 426 -20.99 -6.57 -7.22
CA GLU A 426 -20.71 -7.99 -6.97
C GLU A 426 -20.25 -8.21 -5.52
N ALA A 427 -20.64 -9.36 -4.96
CA ALA A 427 -20.06 -9.81 -3.71
C ALA A 427 -18.55 -10.02 -3.89
N GLN A 428 -17.77 -9.65 -2.88
CA GLN A 428 -16.35 -9.97 -2.89
C GLN A 428 -16.22 -11.47 -2.67
N ASP A 429 -15.83 -12.20 -3.71
CA ASP A 429 -15.40 -13.59 -3.55
C ASP A 429 -14.08 -13.57 -2.79
N GLU A 430 -14.08 -14.19 -1.60
CA GLU A 430 -12.85 -14.49 -0.91
C GLU A 430 -12.16 -15.64 -1.64
N THR A 431 -10.91 -15.42 -2.05
CA THR A 431 -10.10 -16.46 -2.64
C THR A 431 -9.50 -17.30 -1.51
N ALA A 432 -9.88 -18.56 -1.45
CA ALA A 432 -9.16 -19.54 -0.65
C ALA A 432 -7.74 -19.64 -1.21
N PHE A 433 -6.74 -19.32 -0.39
CA PHE A 433 -5.35 -19.27 -0.86
C PHE A 433 -4.75 -20.65 -1.04
N CYS A 434 -4.92 -21.51 -0.02
CA CYS A 434 -4.39 -22.85 0.07
C CYS A 434 -5.30 -23.61 1.04
N ASP A 435 -5.90 -24.71 0.62
CA ASP A 435 -6.41 -25.68 1.59
C ASP A 435 -5.21 -26.26 2.36
N VAL A 436 -5.36 -26.41 3.67
CA VAL A 436 -4.29 -26.92 4.55
C VAL A 436 -4.06 -28.44 4.34
N ASN A 437 -4.86 -29.08 3.48
CA ASN A 437 -4.92 -30.53 3.28
C ASN A 437 -4.52 -31.00 1.86
N GLN A 438 -3.68 -30.27 1.12
CA GLN A 438 -3.12 -30.75 -0.16
C GLN A 438 -1.59 -30.77 -0.18
#